data_AF-A0A3S5AUF8-F1
#
_entry.id   AF-A0A3S5AUF8-F1
#
_cell.length_a   1.000
_cell.length_b   1.000
_cell.length_c   1.000
_cell.angle_alpha   90.00
_cell.angle_beta   90.00
_cell.angle_gamma   90.00
#
_symmetry.space_group_name_H-M   'P 1'
#
loop_
_entity.id
_entity.type
_entity.pdbx_description
1 polymer ?
#
loop_
_entity_poly.entity_id
_entity_poly.type
_entity_poly.pdbx_seq_one_letter_code
_entity_poly.pdbx_strand_id
1 'polypeptide(L)'
;MSENRVTASFIDDPLSKIWFTIHLDEHGFADIDRDIIGRGSVDWGGVWHDFSLYEYDEKRAGLDWLNPEYSEFKATLDVFDRRLAIGEVVIYIDDTERYAYRIEKVECMD
;
A
#
# COMPACT_ATOMS: atom_id res chain seq x y z
N MET A 1 6.93 18.76 0.37
CA MET A 1 6.86 17.34 -0.03
C MET A 1 5.41 16.95 0.00
N SER A 2 4.86 16.52 -1.13
CA SER A 2 3.45 16.16 -1.25
C SER A 2 3.23 14.72 -0.80
N GLU A 3 2.11 14.48 -0.14
CA GLU A 3 1.60 13.13 0.06
C GLU A 3 0.99 12.67 -1.28
N ASN A 4 1.21 11.42 -1.68
CA ASN A 4 0.70 10.89 -2.94
C ASN A 4 -0.23 9.73 -2.66
N ARG A 5 -1.39 9.69 -3.31
CA ARG A 5 -2.29 8.53 -3.32
C ARG A 5 -1.93 7.61 -4.48
N VAL A 6 -1.55 6.39 -4.14
CA VAL A 6 -1.34 5.27 -5.06
C VAL A 6 -2.61 4.42 -5.07
N THR A 7 -3.14 4.10 -6.24
CA THR A 7 -4.26 3.16 -6.41
C THR A 7 -3.83 2.04 -7.35
N ALA A 8 -4.09 0.80 -6.96
CA ALA A 8 -3.71 -0.39 -7.70
C ALA A 8 -4.86 -1.42 -7.70
N SER A 9 -4.97 -2.19 -8.78
CA SER A 9 -5.95 -3.26 -8.91
C SER A 9 -5.27 -4.62 -8.85
N PHE A 10 -5.91 -5.58 -8.20
CA PHE A 10 -5.40 -6.95 -8.13
C PHE A 10 -5.34 -7.56 -9.53
N ILE A 11 -4.24 -8.21 -9.88
CA ILE A 11 -4.01 -8.70 -11.24
C ILE A 11 -4.98 -9.84 -11.60
N ASP A 12 -5.29 -10.74 -10.66
CA ASP A 12 -6.16 -11.90 -10.93
C ASP A 12 -7.65 -11.58 -10.80
N ASP A 13 -8.01 -10.53 -10.05
CA ASP A 13 -9.36 -9.96 -10.01
C ASP A 13 -9.30 -8.42 -9.99
N PRO A 14 -9.38 -7.76 -11.17
CA PRO A 14 -9.27 -6.30 -11.27
C PRO A 14 -10.39 -5.50 -10.59
N LEU A 15 -11.45 -6.17 -10.11
CA LEU A 15 -12.48 -5.52 -9.29
C LEU A 15 -11.98 -5.27 -7.86
N SER A 16 -11.11 -6.16 -7.36
CA SER A 16 -10.46 -6.01 -6.06
C SER A 16 -9.33 -4.98 -6.15
N LYS A 17 -9.36 -3.97 -5.27
CA LYS A 17 -8.45 -2.83 -5.32
C LYS A 17 -7.73 -2.60 -4.00
N ILE A 18 -6.61 -1.90 -4.08
CA ILE A 18 -5.94 -1.32 -2.93
C ILE A 18 -5.59 0.13 -3.25
N TRP A 19 -5.68 1.00 -2.25
CA TRP A 19 -5.09 2.32 -2.32
C TRP A 19 -4.35 2.63 -1.05
N PHE A 20 -3.31 3.44 -1.14
CA PHE A 20 -2.58 3.95 0.00
C PHE A 20 -1.98 5.32 -0.30
N THR A 21 -1.73 6.09 0.75
CA THR A 21 -0.98 7.32 0.69
C THR A 21 0.47 7.08 1.10
N ILE A 22 1.39 7.79 0.46
CA ILE A 22 2.82 7.74 0.78
C ILE A 22 3.52 9.00 0.25
N HIS A 23 4.57 9.45 0.93
CA HIS A 23 5.45 10.50 0.40
C HIS A 23 6.40 9.90 -0.62
N LEU A 24 6.48 10.52 -1.81
CA LEU A 24 7.35 10.09 -2.89
C LEU A 24 8.37 11.19 -3.21
N ASP A 25 9.58 10.77 -3.58
CA ASP A 25 10.58 11.65 -4.19
C ASP A 25 10.24 11.95 -5.66
N GLU A 26 11.08 12.75 -6.32
CA GLU A 26 10.91 13.11 -7.74
C GLU A 26 11.03 11.93 -8.72
N HIS A 27 11.57 10.80 -8.25
CA HIS A 27 11.73 9.56 -9.03
C HIS A 27 10.60 8.57 -8.78
N GLY A 28 9.73 8.82 -7.79
CA GLY A 28 8.61 7.96 -7.42
C GLY A 28 8.99 6.88 -6.40
N PHE A 29 10.07 7.04 -5.64
CA PHE A 29 10.43 6.16 -4.53
C PHE A 29 9.89 6.72 -3.22
N ALA A 30 9.60 5.83 -2.27
CA ALA A 30 9.11 6.21 -0.95
C ALA A 30 10.17 7.01 -0.16
N ASP A 31 9.72 8.07 0.49
CA ASP A 31 10.50 8.86 1.45
C ASP A 31 10.11 8.43 2.89
N ILE A 32 11.04 7.82 3.63
CA ILE A 32 10.79 7.00 4.84
C ILE A 32 11.16 7.76 6.14
N ASP A 33 11.39 9.07 6.10
CA ASP A 33 11.79 9.87 7.28
C ASP A 33 10.70 10.05 8.37
N ARG A 34 9.73 9.13 8.52
CA ARG A 34 8.56 9.26 9.43
C ARG A 34 8.11 7.95 10.09
N ASP A 35 7.70 8.05 11.36
CA ASP A 35 7.15 6.92 12.15
C ASP A 35 5.85 6.33 11.56
N ILE A 36 4.97 7.19 11.03
CA ILE A 36 3.80 6.79 10.23
C ILE A 36 4.03 7.26 8.81
N ILE A 37 4.05 6.29 7.90
CA ILE A 37 4.47 6.49 6.50
C ILE A 37 3.28 6.89 5.62
N GLY A 38 2.09 6.42 6.00
CA GLY A 38 0.86 6.72 5.31
C GLY A 38 -0.30 5.89 5.81
N ARG A 39 -1.38 5.84 5.03
CA ARG A 39 -2.59 5.08 5.32
C ARG A 39 -3.20 4.54 4.05
N GLY A 40 -4.04 3.53 4.13
CA GLY A 40 -4.67 2.98 2.96
C GLY A 40 -5.90 2.17 3.28
N SER A 41 -6.42 1.53 2.25
CA SER A 41 -7.50 0.58 2.36
C SER A 41 -7.37 -0.47 1.26
N VAL A 42 -7.73 -1.70 1.58
CA VAL A 42 -7.78 -2.81 0.64
C VAL A 42 -9.21 -3.34 0.57
N ASP A 43 -9.66 -3.64 -0.64
CA ASP A 43 -10.95 -4.24 -0.90
C ASP A 43 -10.85 -5.77 -0.85
N TRP A 44 -11.59 -6.39 0.06
CA TRP A 44 -11.79 -7.82 0.15
C TRP A 44 -13.25 -8.15 -0.21
N GLY A 45 -13.48 -8.53 -1.46
CA GLY A 45 -14.79 -9.01 -1.90
C GLY A 45 -15.90 -7.95 -1.86
N GLY A 46 -15.56 -6.68 -2.09
CA GLY A 46 -16.48 -5.53 -2.06
C GLY A 46 -16.54 -4.80 -0.72
N VAL A 47 -15.71 -5.19 0.25
CA VAL A 47 -15.63 -4.57 1.57
C VAL A 47 -14.24 -3.95 1.74
N TRP A 48 -14.21 -2.66 2.07
CA TRP A 48 -12.97 -1.92 2.28
C TRP A 48 -12.48 -2.04 3.72
N HIS A 49 -11.20 -2.37 3.89
CA HIS A 49 -10.53 -2.53 5.16
C HIS A 49 -9.39 -1.51 5.29
N ASP A 50 -9.57 -0.56 6.21
CA ASP A 50 -8.64 0.54 6.40
C ASP A 50 -7.44 0.15 7.28
N PHE A 51 -6.27 0.65 6.93
CA PHE A 51 -5.01 0.42 7.64
C PHE A 51 -4.13 1.67 7.67
N SER A 52 -3.23 1.73 8.65
CA SER A 52 -2.06 2.63 8.64
C SER A 52 -0.82 1.88 8.17
N LEU A 53 0.14 2.61 7.59
CA LEU A 53 1.43 2.07 7.15
C LEU A 53 2.54 2.49 8.10
N TYR A 54 3.37 1.52 8.49
CA TYR A 54 4.56 1.73 9.30
C TYR A 54 5.76 0.99 8.69
N GLU A 55 6.98 1.38 9.05
CA GLU A 55 8.18 0.68 8.59
C GLU A 55 8.26 -0.71 9.23
N TYR A 56 8.21 -1.77 8.42
CA TYR A 56 8.34 -3.14 8.91
C TYR A 56 9.75 -3.69 8.69
N ASP A 57 10.29 -3.49 7.49
CA ASP A 57 11.69 -3.75 7.14
C ASP A 57 12.14 -2.83 6.00
N GLU A 58 13.37 -3.01 5.52
CA GLU A 58 14.00 -2.20 4.46
C GLU A 58 13.23 -2.16 3.12
N LYS A 59 12.27 -3.06 2.91
CA LYS A 59 11.53 -3.20 1.64
C LYS A 59 10.03 -2.99 1.82
N ARG A 60 9.51 -3.30 3.00
CA ARG A 60 8.08 -3.49 3.23
C ARG A 60 7.55 -2.56 4.30
N ALA A 61 6.39 -1.99 4.00
CA ALA A 61 5.52 -1.40 4.99
C ALA A 61 4.69 -2.50 5.67
N GLY A 62 4.57 -2.44 6.99
CA GLY A 62 3.57 -3.20 7.73
C GLY A 62 2.23 -2.48 7.72
N LEU A 63 1.15 -3.24 7.73
CA LEU A 63 -0.21 -2.72 7.84
C LEU A 63 -0.68 -2.86 9.28
N ASP A 64 -1.09 -1.74 9.87
CA ASP A 64 -1.77 -1.70 11.16
C ASP A 64 -3.26 -1.47 10.93
N TRP A 65 -4.08 -2.50 11.15
CA TRP A 65 -5.50 -2.48 10.84
C TRP A 65 -6.29 -1.60 11.82
N LEU A 66 -7.11 -0.70 11.28
CA LEU A 66 -7.92 0.21 12.11
C LEU A 66 -9.09 -0.50 12.80
N ASN A 67 -9.60 -1.58 12.19
CA ASN A 67 -10.64 -2.39 12.81
C ASN A 67 -9.99 -3.44 13.75
N PRO A 68 -10.29 -3.42 15.07
CA PRO A 68 -9.70 -4.33 16.05
C PRO A 68 -9.94 -5.83 15.76
N GLU A 69 -11.02 -6.17 15.06
CA GLU A 69 -11.30 -7.55 14.64
C GLU A 69 -10.21 -8.12 13.73
N TYR A 70 -9.47 -7.25 13.04
CA TYR A 70 -8.38 -7.64 12.16
C TYR A 70 -6.98 -7.42 12.76
N SER A 71 -6.89 -7.05 14.05
CA SER A 71 -5.60 -6.71 14.70
C SER A 71 -4.60 -7.87 14.74
N GLU A 72 -5.05 -9.12 14.65
CA GLU A 72 -4.18 -10.29 14.62
C GLU A 72 -3.62 -10.61 13.22
N PHE A 73 -4.22 -10.05 12.16
CA PHE A 73 -3.78 -10.29 10.78
C PHE A 73 -2.50 -9.52 10.49
N LYS A 74 -1.48 -10.23 10.02
CA LYS A 74 -0.19 -9.66 9.67
C LYS A 74 -0.11 -9.49 8.17
N ALA A 75 -0.24 -8.24 7.72
CA ALA A 75 -0.11 -7.91 6.32
C ALA A 75 1.02 -6.91 6.06
N THR A 76 1.63 -7.01 4.88
CA THR A 76 2.69 -6.10 4.42
C THR A 76 2.52 -5.69 2.96
N LEU A 77 3.12 -4.57 2.58
CA LEU A 77 3.21 -4.07 1.21
C LEU A 77 4.66 -3.79 0.83
N ASP A 78 5.12 -4.23 -0.34
CA ASP A 78 6.47 -3.94 -0.82
C ASP A 78 6.54 -2.55 -1.51
N VAL A 79 6.88 -1.51 -0.75
CA VAL A 79 6.79 -0.12 -1.23
C VAL A 79 8.09 0.67 -1.09
N PHE A 80 9.08 0.18 -0.35
CA PHE A 80 10.28 0.97 -0.02
C PHE A 80 11.45 0.79 -0.98
N ASP A 81 11.65 -0.41 -1.52
CA ASP A 81 12.79 -0.71 -2.41
C ASP A 81 12.43 -0.62 -3.90
N ARG A 82 11.34 0.08 -4.24
CA ARG A 82 10.82 0.13 -5.60
C ARG A 82 10.19 1.46 -5.96
N ARG A 83 10.11 1.68 -7.27
CA ARG A 83 9.40 2.81 -7.86
C ARG A 83 7.88 2.56 -7.84
N LEU A 84 7.12 3.55 -7.40
CA LEU A 84 5.67 3.56 -7.37
C LEU A 84 5.16 4.44 -8.52
N ALA A 85 4.93 3.81 -9.68
CA ALA A 85 4.48 4.47 -10.91
C ALA A 85 3.40 3.65 -11.61
N ILE A 86 2.61 4.29 -12.47
CA ILE A 86 1.55 3.62 -13.25
C ILE A 86 2.15 2.45 -14.05
N GLY A 87 1.52 1.28 -13.96
CA GLY A 87 1.94 0.04 -14.61
C GLY A 87 2.91 -0.82 -13.79
N GLU A 88 3.59 -0.24 -12.79
CA GLU A 88 4.38 -1.01 -11.83
C GLU A 88 3.47 -1.87 -10.94
N VAL A 89 4.06 -2.88 -10.31
CA VAL A 89 3.36 -3.81 -9.43
C VAL A 89 3.77 -3.55 -8.00
N VAL A 90 2.83 -3.69 -7.07
CA VAL A 90 3.08 -3.85 -5.64
C VAL A 90 2.53 -5.21 -5.20
N ILE A 91 3.14 -5.82 -4.20
CA ILE A 91 2.80 -7.10 -3.62
C ILE A 91 2.23 -6.84 -2.24
N TYR A 92 0.93 -7.06 -2.12
CA TYR A 92 0.25 -7.21 -0.84
C TYR A 92 0.49 -8.63 -0.34
N ILE A 93 0.96 -8.77 0.89
CA ILE A 93 1.24 -10.06 1.52
C ILE A 93 0.34 -10.16 2.73
N ASP A 94 -0.52 -11.18 2.78
CA ASP A 94 -1.35 -11.51 3.94
C ASP A 94 -0.87 -12.85 4.51
N ASP A 95 -0.25 -12.79 5.69
CA ASP A 95 0.48 -13.89 6.30
C ASP A 95 1.53 -14.51 5.35
N THR A 96 1.16 -15.55 4.60
CA THR A 96 2.03 -16.24 3.63
C THR A 96 1.60 -16.07 2.18
N GLU A 97 0.39 -15.57 1.95
CA GLU A 97 -0.19 -15.42 0.61
C GLU A 97 0.24 -14.10 -0.02
N ARG A 98 0.53 -14.13 -1.32
CA ARG A 98 1.07 -12.98 -2.06
C ARG A 98 0.13 -12.60 -3.18
N TYR A 99 -0.30 -11.36 -3.18
CA TYR A 99 -1.26 -10.80 -4.11
C TYR A 99 -0.61 -9.66 -4.87
N ALA A 100 -0.52 -9.80 -6.20
CA ALA A 100 0.10 -8.80 -7.05
C ALA A 100 -0.93 -7.77 -7.53
N TYR A 101 -0.74 -6.51 -7.16
CA TYR A 101 -1.57 -5.38 -7.56
C TYR A 101 -0.83 -4.50 -8.55
N ARG A 102 -1.44 -4.18 -9.68
CA ARG A 102 -0.88 -3.26 -10.68
C ARG A 102 -1.35 -1.84 -10.41
N ILE A 103 -0.41 -0.90 -10.30
CA ILE A 103 -0.69 0.51 -10.08
C ILE A 103 -1.40 1.09 -11.31
N GLU A 104 -2.57 1.67 -11.08
CA GLU A 104 -3.38 2.34 -12.10
C GLU A 104 -3.26 3.86 -12.01
N LYS A 105 -2.96 4.38 -10.81
CA LYS A 105 -2.98 5.82 -10.55
C LYS A 105 -2.01 6.18 -9.44
N VAL A 106 -1.31 7.31 -9.64
CA VAL A 106 -0.49 7.98 -8.63
C VAL A 106 -0.87 9.46 -8.69
N GLU A 107 -1.39 10.01 -7.60
CA GLU A 107 -1.91 11.37 -7.53
C GLU A 107 -1.28 12.13 -6.36
N CYS A 108 -0.77 13.32 -6.63
CA CYS A 108 -0.41 14.27 -5.58
C CYS A 108 -1.67 14.73 -4.84
N MET A 109 -1.65 14.66 -3.51
CA MET A 109 -2.71 15.15 -2.63
C MET A 109 -2.34 16.58 -2.19
N ASP A 110 -3.24 17.53 -2.42
CA ASP A 110 -3.11 18.95 -2.03
C ASP A 110 -3.44 19.18 -0.54
#